data_AF-A0A9K3H8I7-F1
#
_entry.id   AF-A0A9K3H8I7-F1
#
_cell.length_a   1.000
_cell.length_b   1.000
_cell.length_c   1.000
_cell.angle_alpha   90.00
_cell.angle_beta   90.00
_cell.angle_gamma   90.00
#
_symmetry.space_group_name_H-M   'P 1'
#
loop_
_entity.id
_entity.type
_entity.pdbx_description
1 polymer ?
#
loop_
_entity_poly.entity_id
_entity_poly.type
_entity_poly.pdbx_seq_one_letter_code
_entity_poly.pdbx_strand_id
1 'polypeptide(L)'
;MIKGTQLYDLKAGGWRDLGMMDVMQIFGRAGRPRFDKSGEGIIITSHDKLAYYLRLLTSQLPIESQFISSLKDNLNVEVTPHNVKEACAWLGYTYLFIRMKMNPLAYGIEWDEVLGSWLARHAAFEEDKLNLSSGGSPMQ
;
A
#
# COMPACT_ATOMS: atom_id res chain seq x y z
N MET A 1 -8.08 25.44 12.13
CA MET A 1 -7.30 25.05 13.33
C MET A 1 -7.83 23.73 13.87
N ILE A 2 -6.95 22.75 14.08
CA ILE A 2 -7.26 21.47 14.75
C ILE A 2 -6.81 21.59 16.20
N LYS A 3 -7.76 21.53 17.14
CA LYS A 3 -7.48 21.59 18.58
C LYS A 3 -7.59 20.19 19.18
N GLY A 4 -6.44 19.59 19.47
CA GLY A 4 -6.37 18.21 19.93
C GLY A 4 -6.45 17.21 18.77
N THR A 5 -5.69 16.14 18.88
CA THR A 5 -5.52 15.12 17.84
C THR A 5 -6.04 13.75 18.28
N GLN A 6 -6.83 13.69 19.35
CA GLN A 6 -7.38 12.45 19.90
C GLN A 6 -8.90 12.42 19.78
N LEU A 7 -9.41 11.30 19.30
CA LEU A 7 -10.81 10.96 19.19
C LEU A 7 -11.09 9.73 20.04
N TYR A 8 -12.25 9.68 20.68
CA TYR A 8 -12.65 8.49 21.42
C TYR A 8 -13.29 7.47 20.45
N ASP A 9 -12.70 6.28 20.36
CA ASP A 9 -13.21 5.18 19.53
C ASP A 9 -13.95 4.17 20.41
N LEU A 10 -15.27 4.13 20.25
CA LEU A 10 -16.17 3.22 20.99
C LEU A 10 -15.89 1.74 20.68
N LYS A 11 -15.42 1.42 19.47
CA LYS A 11 -15.15 0.03 19.06
C LYS A 11 -13.84 -0.48 19.65
N ALA A 12 -12.85 0.41 19.76
CA ALA A 12 -11.57 0.10 20.37
C ALA A 12 -11.59 0.26 21.91
N GLY A 13 -12.62 0.92 22.47
CA GLY A 13 -12.76 1.15 23.90
C GLY A 13 -11.72 2.13 24.48
N GLY A 14 -11.25 3.10 23.67
CA GLY A 14 -10.16 3.98 24.06
C GLY A 14 -9.96 5.19 23.17
N TRP A 15 -8.94 5.98 23.49
CA TRP A 15 -8.53 7.13 22.69
C TRP A 15 -7.68 6.68 21.50
N ARG A 16 -8.08 7.14 20.33
CA ARG A 16 -7.41 6.94 19.05
C ARG A 16 -6.92 8.28 18.52
N ASP A 17 -5.79 8.27 17.84
CA ASP A 17 -5.27 9.45 17.17
C ASP A 17 -6.00 9.75 15.85
N LEU A 18 -6.07 11.03 15.50
CA LEU A 18 -6.69 11.54 14.29
C LEU A 18 -5.96 10.98 13.08
N GLY A 19 -6.71 10.39 12.15
CA GLY A 19 -6.15 9.76 10.96
C GLY A 19 -5.62 10.78 9.95
N MET A 20 -4.69 10.34 9.10
CA MET A 20 -4.13 11.18 8.02
C MET A 20 -5.22 11.77 7.13
N MET A 21 -6.22 10.96 6.77
CA MET A 21 -7.30 11.36 5.88
C MET A 21 -8.10 12.51 6.48
N ASP A 22 -8.42 12.45 7.78
CA ASP A 22 -9.16 13.51 8.47
C ASP A 22 -8.34 14.80 8.52
N VAL A 23 -7.04 14.70 8.84
CA VAL A 23 -6.12 15.85 8.85
C VAL A 23 -6.06 16.50 7.47
N MET A 24 -5.85 15.71 6.42
CA MET A 24 -5.80 16.20 5.04
C MET A 24 -7.12 16.82 4.60
N GLN A 25 -8.27 16.23 4.97
CA GLN A 25 -9.57 16.79 4.65
C GLN A 25 -9.82 18.13 5.37
N ILE A 26 -9.42 18.25 6.64
CA ILE A 26 -9.52 19.52 7.39
C ILE A 26 -8.62 20.58 6.77
N PHE A 27 -7.40 20.21 6.38
CA PHE A 27 -6.45 21.11 5.72
C PHE A 27 -6.87 21.48 4.29
N GLY A 28 -7.57 20.59 3.58
CA GLY A 28 -8.18 20.89 2.29
C GLY A 28 -9.27 21.97 2.36
N ARG A 29 -9.75 22.30 3.57
CA ARG A 29 -10.66 23.43 3.82
C ARG A 29 -9.95 24.70 4.28
N ALA A 30 -8.64 24.65 4.52
CA ALA A 30 -7.86 25.79 4.96
C ALA A 30 -7.46 26.64 3.74
N GLY A 31 -8.25 27.67 3.46
CA GLY A 31 -8.02 28.64 2.38
C GLY A 31 -9.06 28.56 1.27
N ARG A 32 -9.46 29.73 0.75
CA ARG A 32 -10.41 29.83 -0.36
C ARG A 32 -9.65 30.11 -1.66
N PRO A 33 -9.69 29.21 -2.67
CA PRO A 33 -8.87 29.33 -3.88
C PRO A 33 -9.00 30.65 -4.67
N ARG A 34 -10.09 31.39 -4.50
CA ARG A 34 -10.34 32.67 -5.19
C ARG A 34 -10.14 33.92 -4.33
N PHE A 35 -10.02 33.80 -3.01
CA PHE A 35 -10.01 34.94 -2.10
C PHE A 35 -8.71 35.05 -1.30
N ASP A 36 -8.10 33.92 -0.95
CA ASP A 36 -6.92 33.88 -0.11
C ASP A 36 -5.68 33.55 -0.96
N LYS A 37 -4.58 34.28 -0.76
CA LYS A 37 -3.28 34.01 -1.42
C LYS A 37 -2.57 32.79 -0.81
N SER A 38 -2.88 32.46 0.44
CA SER A 38 -2.36 31.32 1.19
C SER A 38 -3.40 30.85 2.20
N GLY A 39 -3.43 29.55 2.48
CA GLY A 39 -4.24 28.95 3.54
C GLY A 39 -3.36 28.52 4.71
N GLU A 40 -3.71 28.92 5.93
CA GLU A 40 -2.96 28.54 7.13
C GLU A 40 -3.69 27.44 7.91
N GLY A 41 -2.99 26.32 8.11
CA GLY A 41 -3.46 25.18 8.90
C GLY A 41 -2.64 25.00 10.16
N ILE A 42 -3.25 25.19 11.33
CA ILE A 42 -2.61 24.99 12.64
C ILE A 42 -3.11 23.68 13.25
N ILE A 43 -2.18 22.80 13.66
CA ILE A 43 -2.44 21.58 14.45
C ILE A 43 -1.83 21.74 15.83
N ILE A 44 -2.61 21.45 16.85
CA ILE A 44 -2.16 21.40 18.24
C ILE A 44 -2.21 19.94 18.70
N THR A 45 -1.04 19.37 18.99
CA THR A 45 -0.85 17.97 19.42
C THR A 45 0.21 17.89 20.52
N SER A 46 0.31 16.74 21.18
CA SER A 46 1.40 16.42 22.09
C SER A 46 2.75 16.23 21.36
N HIS A 47 3.86 16.48 22.06
CA HIS A 47 5.20 16.53 21.47
C HIS A 47 5.67 15.19 20.89
N ASP A 48 5.30 14.08 21.53
CA ASP A 48 5.53 12.71 21.07
C ASP A 48 4.94 12.44 19.67
N LYS A 49 3.82 13.08 19.34
CA LYS A 49 3.10 12.89 18.07
C LYS A 49 3.45 13.92 17.00
N LEU A 50 4.22 14.94 17.35
CA LEU A 50 4.61 16.00 16.41
C LEU A 50 5.34 15.43 15.20
N ALA A 51 6.32 14.56 15.42
CA ALA A 51 7.10 13.94 14.35
C ALA A 51 6.23 13.08 13.43
N TYR A 52 5.24 12.37 13.98
CA TYR A 52 4.28 11.58 13.22
C TYR A 52 3.44 12.46 12.28
N TYR A 53 2.80 13.50 12.82
CA TYR A 53 1.98 14.42 12.01
C TYR A 53 2.81 15.22 11.01
N LEU A 54 4.05 15.59 11.33
CA LEU A 54 4.95 16.23 10.39
C LEU A 54 5.25 15.32 9.19
N ARG A 55 5.60 14.04 9.44
CA ARG A 55 5.85 13.04 8.39
C ARG A 55 4.63 12.76 7.53
N LEU A 56 3.44 12.80 8.14
CA LEU A 56 2.17 12.66 7.41
C LEU A 56 1.96 13.81 6.42
N LEU A 57 2.18 15.06 6.86
CA LEU A 57 1.97 16.25 6.03
C LEU A 57 3.02 16.40 4.92
N THR A 58 4.26 16.00 5.17
CA THR A 58 5.34 16.03 4.17
C THR A 58 5.27 14.86 3.17
N SER A 59 4.21 14.05 3.20
CA SER A 59 4.02 12.88 2.33
C SER A 59 5.15 11.85 2.40
N GLN A 60 5.83 11.75 3.54
CA GLN A 60 7.00 10.86 3.70
C GLN A 60 6.63 9.41 4.03
N LEU A 61 5.35 9.09 4.19
CA LEU A 61 4.90 7.74 4.51
C LEU A 61 4.36 7.05 3.24
N PRO A 62 5.04 6.01 2.72
CA PRO A 62 4.50 5.25 1.61
C PRO A 62 3.18 4.61 2.02
N ILE A 63 2.19 4.66 1.13
CA ILE A 63 0.90 4.01 1.35
C ILE A 63 1.12 2.50 1.22
N GLU A 64 0.79 1.76 2.27
CA GLU A 64 0.91 0.30 2.31
C GLU A 64 -0.47 -0.35 2.40
N SER A 65 -0.58 -1.54 1.81
CA SER A 65 -1.79 -2.36 1.90
C SER A 65 -2.01 -2.91 3.32
N GLN A 66 -3.21 -2.69 3.86
CA GLN A 66 -3.70 -3.31 5.11
C GLN A 66 -4.55 -4.57 4.84
N PHE A 67 -4.56 -5.06 3.60
CA PHE A 67 -5.49 -6.10 3.15
C PHE A 67 -5.33 -7.46 3.85
N ILE A 68 -4.15 -7.73 4.44
CA ILE A 68 -3.85 -9.00 5.12
C ILE A 68 -4.84 -9.27 6.26
N SER A 69 -5.22 -8.26 7.04
CA SER A 69 -6.10 -8.44 8.20
C SER A 69 -7.53 -8.86 7.82
N SER A 70 -8.01 -8.41 6.67
CA SER A 70 -9.34 -8.75 6.13
C SER A 70 -9.28 -9.79 5.01
N LEU A 71 -8.13 -10.41 4.78
CA LEU A 71 -7.91 -11.32 3.65
C LEU A 71 -8.87 -12.51 3.70
N LYS A 72 -9.00 -13.15 4.86
CA LYS A 72 -9.86 -14.34 5.04
C LYS A 72 -11.31 -14.07 4.67
N ASP A 73 -11.82 -12.89 5.05
CA ASP A 73 -13.23 -12.54 4.89
C ASP A 73 -13.51 -12.16 3.43
N ASN A 74 -12.61 -11.40 2.80
CA ASN A 74 -12.73 -11.04 1.39
C ASN A 74 -12.53 -12.25 0.47
N LEU A 75 -11.63 -13.17 0.82
CA LEU A 75 -11.43 -14.40 0.07
C LEU A 75 -12.69 -15.27 0.11
N ASN A 76 -13.31 -15.40 1.29
CA ASN A 76 -14.55 -16.16 1.44
C ASN A 76 -15.73 -15.56 0.66
N VAL A 77 -15.74 -14.25 0.41
CA VAL A 77 -16.78 -13.60 -0.39
C VAL A 77 -16.55 -13.80 -1.89
N GLU A 78 -15.33 -13.55 -2.36
CA GLU A 78 -15.06 -13.49 -3.80
C GLU A 78 -14.77 -14.87 -4.42
N VAL A 79 -14.10 -15.74 -3.66
CA VAL A 79 -13.54 -16.99 -4.18
C VAL A 79 -14.42 -18.18 -3.87
N THR A 80 -15.44 -18.09 -3.03
CA THR A 80 -16.26 -19.27 -2.68
C THR A 80 -17.38 -19.45 -3.71
N PRO A 81 -17.07 -19.95 -4.92
CA PRO A 81 -16.98 -21.40 -5.17
C PRO A 81 -15.82 -21.87 -6.11
N HIS A 82 -14.84 -21.00 -6.34
CA HIS A 82 -13.71 -21.10 -7.27
C HIS A 82 -12.53 -21.93 -6.73
N ASN A 83 -11.71 -22.43 -7.65
CA ASN A 83 -10.57 -23.28 -7.32
C ASN A 83 -9.39 -22.46 -6.76
N VAL A 84 -8.46 -23.08 -6.03
CA VAL A 84 -7.29 -22.40 -5.43
C VAL A 84 -6.47 -21.60 -6.46
N LYS A 85 -6.43 -22.07 -7.71
CA LYS A 85 -5.76 -21.36 -8.81
C LYS A 85 -6.38 -20.00 -9.13
N GLU A 86 -7.71 -19.91 -9.11
CA GLU A 86 -8.45 -18.68 -9.36
C GLU A 86 -8.31 -17.73 -8.15
N ALA A 87 -8.25 -18.27 -6.94
CA ALA A 87 -7.91 -17.52 -5.72
C ALA A 87 -6.55 -16.82 -5.84
N CYS A 88 -5.52 -17.55 -6.29
CA CYS A 88 -4.19 -16.99 -6.51
C CYS A 88 -4.18 -15.92 -7.61
N ALA A 89 -4.91 -16.14 -8.70
CA ALA A 89 -5.04 -15.16 -9.78
C ALA A 89 -5.72 -13.88 -9.26
N TRP A 90 -6.79 -14.02 -8.48
CA TRP A 90 -7.49 -12.89 -7.86
C TRP A 90 -6.59 -12.06 -6.95
N LEU A 91 -5.80 -12.72 -6.08
CA LEU A 91 -4.82 -12.04 -5.23
C LEU A 91 -3.80 -11.25 -6.06
N GLY A 92 -3.43 -11.75 -7.23
CA GLY A 92 -2.56 -11.07 -8.19
C GLY A 92 -3.09 -9.72 -8.69
N TYR A 93 -4.41 -9.49 -8.66
CA TYR A 93 -5.03 -8.22 -9.03
C TYR A 93 -5.17 -7.23 -7.86
N THR A 94 -4.88 -7.66 -6.63
CA THR A 94 -5.04 -6.80 -5.45
C THR A 94 -3.87 -5.83 -5.29
N TYR A 95 -4.14 -4.71 -4.61
CA TYR A 95 -3.09 -3.76 -4.22
C TYR A 95 -2.03 -4.39 -3.31
N LEU A 96 -2.40 -5.40 -2.52
CA LEU A 96 -1.47 -6.14 -1.66
C LEU A 96 -0.33 -6.76 -2.48
N PHE A 97 -0.64 -7.42 -3.58
CA PHE A 97 0.35 -8.07 -4.43
C PHE A 97 1.34 -7.08 -5.05
N ILE A 98 0.86 -5.90 -5.47
CA ILE A 98 1.70 -4.84 -6.00
C ILE A 98 2.66 -4.34 -4.92
N ARG A 99 2.17 -4.08 -3.70
CA ARG A 99 3.00 -3.61 -2.58
C ARG A 99 4.00 -4.65 -2.10
N MET A 100 3.63 -5.93 -2.06
CA MET A 100 4.56 -7.03 -1.74
C MET A 100 5.74 -7.10 -2.71
N LYS A 101 5.54 -6.80 -3.99
CA LYS A 101 6.63 -6.74 -4.97
C LYS A 101 7.55 -5.52 -4.80
N MET A 102 7.01 -4.39 -4.36
CA MET A 102 7.77 -3.15 -4.22
C MET A 102 8.47 -3.03 -2.87
N ASN A 103 7.88 -3.56 -1.80
CA ASN A 103 8.39 -3.51 -0.44
C ASN A 103 8.18 -4.86 0.28
N PRO A 104 8.86 -5.93 -0.17
CA PRO A 104 8.66 -7.29 0.35
C PRO A 104 8.87 -7.42 1.86
N LEU A 105 9.86 -6.69 2.39
CA LEU A 105 10.22 -6.71 3.81
C LEU A 105 9.08 -6.22 4.71
N ALA A 106 8.30 -5.23 4.27
CA ALA A 106 7.15 -4.74 5.04
C ALA A 106 6.03 -5.78 5.18
N TYR A 107 6.07 -6.85 4.38
CA TYR A 107 5.11 -7.94 4.39
C TYR A 107 5.70 -9.25 4.94
N GLY A 108 6.91 -9.20 5.51
CA GLY A 108 7.57 -10.37 6.12
C GLY A 108 8.14 -11.35 5.10
N ILE A 109 8.38 -10.92 3.86
CA ILE A 109 9.06 -11.73 2.84
C ILE A 109 10.57 -11.54 3.04
N GLU A 110 11.27 -12.63 3.32
CA GLU A 110 12.71 -12.64 3.58
C GLU A 110 13.53 -12.36 2.31
N TRP A 111 14.73 -11.82 2.48
CA TRP A 111 15.62 -11.50 1.34
C TRP A 111 15.94 -12.71 0.48
N ASP A 112 16.07 -13.90 1.08
CA ASP A 112 16.35 -15.15 0.36
C ASP A 112 15.24 -15.50 -0.64
N GLU A 113 13.98 -15.35 -0.22
CA GLU A 113 12.81 -15.58 -1.09
C GLU A 113 12.72 -14.53 -2.21
N VAL A 114 13.04 -13.27 -1.89
CA VAL A 114 13.09 -12.19 -2.89
C VAL A 114 14.17 -12.48 -3.92
N LEU A 115 15.36 -12.89 -3.48
CA LEU A 115 16.49 -13.18 -4.36
C LEU A 115 16.20 -14.40 -5.24
N GLY A 116 15.65 -15.47 -4.67
CA GLY A 116 15.25 -16.67 -5.41
C GLY A 116 14.21 -16.36 -6.49
N SER A 117 13.18 -15.58 -6.16
CA SER A 117 12.17 -15.10 -7.11
C SER A 117 12.77 -14.23 -8.23
N TRP A 118 13.71 -13.35 -7.87
CA TRP A 118 14.41 -12.50 -8.83
C TRP A 118 15.28 -13.34 -9.78
N LEU A 119 16.07 -14.28 -9.25
CA LEU A 119 16.92 -15.17 -10.04
C LEU A 119 16.10 -16.06 -10.99
N ALA A 120 15.01 -16.66 -10.49
CA ALA A 120 14.11 -17.48 -11.30
C ALA A 120 13.53 -16.70 -12.49
N ARG A 121 13.20 -15.41 -12.29
CA ARG A 121 12.72 -14.55 -13.37
C ARG A 121 13.78 -14.28 -14.44
N HIS A 122 15.05 -14.08 -14.05
CA HIS A 122 16.13 -13.81 -15.00
C HIS A 122 16.53 -15.07 -15.76
N ALA A 123 16.58 -16.22 -15.09
CA ALA A 123 16.83 -17.51 -15.73
C ALA A 123 15.76 -17.84 -16.80
N ALA A 124 14.47 -17.63 -16.49
CA ALA A 124 13.38 -17.84 -17.45
C ALA A 124 13.47 -16.90 -18.67
N PHE A 125 13.96 -15.66 -18.49
CA PHE A 125 14.17 -14.72 -19.59
C PHE A 125 15.36 -15.12 -20.48
N GLU A 126 16.37 -15.76 -19.91
CA GLU A 126 17.54 -16.27 -20.64
C GLU A 126 17.19 -17.51 -21.49
N GLU A 127 16.39 -18.43 -20.95
CA GLU A 127 15.86 -19.59 -21.70
C GLU A 127 14.94 -19.16 -22.86
N ASP A 128 14.09 -18.15 -22.65
CA ASP A 128 13.19 -17.64 -23.70
C ASP A 128 13.99 -16.99 -24.86
N LYS A 129 15.08 -16.28 -24.55
CA LYS A 129 16.03 -15.76 -25.56
C LYS A 129 16.73 -16.86 -26.35
N LEU A 130 17.14 -17.94 -25.68
CA LEU A 130 17.76 -19.10 -26.33
C LEU A 130 16.78 -19.78 -27.30
N ASN A 131 15.53 -19.98 -26.88
CA ASN A 131 14.48 -20.58 -27.71
C ASN A 131 14.11 -19.71 -28.93
N LEU A 132 14.11 -18.39 -28.77
CA LEU A 132 13.91 -17.43 -29.87
C LEU A 132 15.10 -17.41 -30.85
N SER A 133 16.33 -17.67 -30.39
CA SER A 133 17.53 -17.73 -31.23
C SER A 133 17.66 -19.03 -32.05
N SER A 134 17.04 -20.12 -31.59
CA SER A 134 17.02 -21.42 -32.28
C SER A 134 15.87 -21.60 -33.28
N GLY A 135 14.90 -20.67 -33.33
CA GLY A 135 13.66 -20.79 -34.12
C GLY A 135 13.70 -20.21 -35.54
N GLY A 136 14.88 -19.90 -36.10
CA GLY A 136 15.02 -19.24 -37.40
C GLY A 136 15.53 -20.12 -38.54
N SER A 137 14.63 -20.89 -39.18
CA SER A 137 14.50 -21.06 -40.65
C SER A 137 13.51 -22.19 -40.99
N PRO A 138 12.35 -21.91 -41.60
CA PRO A 138 11.66 -22.89 -42.42
C PRO A 138 12.36 -22.91 -43.78
N MET A 139 13.15 -23.95 -44.03
CA MET A 139 13.77 -24.17 -45.34
C MET A 139 13.03 -25.29 -46.07
N GLN A 140 12.22 -24.85 -47.04
CA GLN A 140 11.56 -25.57 -48.14
C GLN A 140 10.36 -26.47 -47.80
#